data_AF-A0A232EU63-F1
#
_entry.id   AF-A0A232EU63-F1
#
_cell.length_a   1.000
_cell.length_b   1.000
_cell.length_c   1.000
_cell.angle_alpha   90.00
_cell.angle_beta   90.00
_cell.angle_gamma   90.00
#
_symmetry.space_group_name_H-M   'P 1'
#
loop_
_entity.id
_entity.type
_entity.pdbx_description
1 polymer ?
#
loop_
_entity_poly.entity_id
_entity_poly.type
_entity_poly.pdbx_seq_one_letter_code
_entity_poly.pdbx_strand_id
1 'polypeptide(L)'
;MEWLFGKRVTPEEMLRKNQRALNKAMRDLDRERMRMEQQEKKIIQDIKKMAKDGQMDAVKIMAKDLVRTRRYVKKFMLMKANIQAVSLKIQTLRSQNTMAQAMKGVTKAMQNMNKQLNLPQIQKILQEFEKQSEIMDMKEEIMNDAIDDAMEDEGDEEESDQIVSQVLDELGLQLNDQLSGLPQASGSLSIASSKQPVAAAAGASDGDGNLADADADLQARLENLRRE
;
A
#
# COMPACT_ATOMS: atom_id res chain seq x y z
N MET A 1 51.83 -0.78 23.14
CA MET A 1 50.60 -0.59 23.95
C MET A 1 49.31 -0.50 23.12
N GLU A 2 49.34 -0.45 21.78
CA GLU A 2 48.13 -0.37 20.93
C GLU A 2 47.38 -1.70 20.71
N TRP A 3 47.93 -2.84 21.18
CA TRP A 3 47.28 -4.16 21.07
C TRP A 3 46.37 -4.50 22.27
N LEU A 4 46.54 -3.82 23.41
CA LEU A 4 45.81 -4.07 24.67
C LEU A 4 44.60 -3.15 24.89
N PHE A 5 44.51 -2.03 24.16
CA PHE A 5 43.36 -1.14 24.17
C PHE A 5 42.85 -1.03 22.73
N GLY A 6 41.81 -1.79 22.39
CA GLY A 6 41.26 -1.88 21.04
C GLY A 6 41.20 -0.52 20.34
N LYS A 7 41.64 -0.49 19.08
CA LYS A 7 41.71 0.73 18.26
C LYS A 7 40.43 1.55 18.45
N ARG A 8 40.56 2.77 19.00
CA ARG A 8 39.47 3.73 19.04
C ARG A 8 39.06 4.00 17.60
N VAL A 9 37.89 3.47 17.23
CA VAL A 9 37.32 3.64 15.89
C VAL A 9 37.25 5.14 15.61
N THR A 10 37.91 5.57 14.55
CA THR A 10 37.90 7.00 14.20
C THR A 10 36.47 7.41 13.80
N PRO A 11 36.08 8.69 13.97
CA PRO A 11 34.77 9.17 13.53
C PRO A 11 34.47 8.82 12.07
N GLU A 12 35.49 8.85 11.20
CA GLU A 12 35.33 8.48 9.79
C GLU A 12 35.06 6.98 9.59
N GLU A 13 35.76 6.10 10.33
CA GLU A 13 35.50 4.66 10.30
C GLU A 13 34.10 4.32 10.84
N MET A 14 33.64 5.03 11.88
CA MET A 14 32.29 4.87 12.42
C MET A 14 31.23 5.27 11.39
N LEU A 15 31.37 6.43 10.74
CA LEU A 15 30.46 6.88 9.67
C LEU A 15 30.45 5.88 8.50
N ARG A 16 31.60 5.34 8.10
CA ARG A 16 31.69 4.31 7.05
C ARG A 16 31.02 3.00 7.46
N LYS A 17 31.17 2.56 8.71
CA LYS A 17 30.52 1.35 9.23
C LYS A 17 29.01 1.52 9.26
N ASN A 18 28.52 2.66 9.74
CA ASN A 18 27.09 2.99 9.79
C ASN A 18 26.50 3.03 8.38
N GLN A 19 27.17 3.68 7.42
CA GLN A 19 26.74 3.71 6.02
C GLN A 19 26.58 2.30 5.43
N ARG A 20 27.51 1.39 5.72
CA ARG A 20 27.42 -0.01 5.27
C ARG A 20 26.26 -0.75 5.92
N ALA A 21 26.02 -0.51 7.21
CA ALA A 21 24.90 -1.09 7.94
C ALA A 21 23.55 -0.62 7.37
N LEU A 22 23.40 0.68 7.10
CA LEU A 22 22.19 1.22 6.46
C LEU A 22 21.98 0.64 5.06
N ASN A 23 23.04 0.56 4.24
CA ASN A 23 22.97 -0.07 2.91
C ASN A 23 22.55 -1.54 2.97
N LYS A 24 23.00 -2.27 3.99
CA LYS A 24 22.58 -3.65 4.22
C LYS A 24 21.11 -3.71 4.60
N ALA A 25 20.68 -2.89 5.57
CA ALA A 25 19.29 -2.80 6.00
C ALA A 25 18.35 -2.49 4.82
N MET A 26 18.69 -1.52 3.95
CA MET A 26 17.90 -1.23 2.75
C MET A 26 17.69 -2.45 1.85
N ARG A 27 18.73 -3.27 1.64
CA ARG A 27 18.62 -4.49 0.82
C ARG A 27 17.80 -5.57 1.50
N ASP A 28 17.93 -5.70 2.82
CA ASP A 28 17.15 -6.66 3.59
C ASP A 28 15.65 -6.26 3.57
N LEU A 29 15.33 -4.97 3.67
CA LEU A 29 13.96 -4.46 3.50
C LEU A 29 13.42 -4.69 2.08
N ASP A 30 14.23 -4.47 1.04
CA ASP A 30 13.80 -4.75 -0.34
C ASP A 30 13.46 -6.25 -0.53
N ARG A 31 14.24 -7.15 0.07
CA ARG A 31 13.97 -8.59 0.02
C ARG A 31 12.68 -8.95 0.75
N GLU A 32 12.46 -8.37 1.92
CA GLU A 32 11.24 -8.62 2.69
C GLU A 32 10.00 -8.08 1.98
N ARG A 33 10.10 -6.89 1.37
CA ARG A 33 9.04 -6.33 0.52
C ARG A 33 8.69 -7.29 -0.62
N MET A 34 9.69 -7.81 -1.34
CA MET A 34 9.44 -8.77 -2.43
C MET A 34 8.78 -10.05 -1.96
N ARG A 35 9.09 -10.54 -0.75
CA ARG A 35 8.40 -11.71 -0.16
C ARG A 35 6.94 -11.39 0.13
N MET A 36 6.66 -10.23 0.70
CA MET A 36 5.30 -9.78 0.98
C MET A 36 4.49 -9.58 -0.30
N GLU A 37 5.07 -9.01 -1.36
CA GLU A 37 4.44 -8.89 -2.69
C GLU A 37 4.12 -10.27 -3.31
N GLN A 38 4.96 -11.28 -3.08
CA GLN A 38 4.68 -12.66 -3.52
C GLN A 38 3.56 -13.29 -2.70
N GLN A 39 3.52 -13.04 -1.38
CA GLN A 39 2.45 -13.50 -0.50
C GLN A 39 1.11 -12.84 -0.87
N GLU A 40 1.12 -11.54 -1.16
CA GLU A 40 -0.05 -10.80 -1.65
C GLU A 40 -0.66 -11.48 -2.88
N LYS A 41 0.17 -11.84 -3.87
CA LYS A 41 -0.29 -12.55 -5.08
C LYS A 41 -0.91 -13.92 -4.76
N LYS A 42 -0.35 -14.65 -3.80
CA LYS A 42 -0.90 -15.95 -3.36
C LYS A 42 -2.25 -15.77 -2.67
N ILE A 43 -2.34 -14.82 -1.74
CA ILE A 43 -3.60 -14.49 -1.04
C ILE A 43 -4.69 -14.12 -2.05
N ILE A 44 -4.39 -13.30 -3.07
CA ILE A 44 -5.35 -12.97 -4.13
C ILE A 44 -5.84 -14.23 -4.87
N GLN A 45 -4.93 -15.14 -5.20
CA GLN A 45 -5.31 -16.41 -5.86
C GLN A 45 -6.20 -17.27 -4.96
N ASP A 46 -5.88 -17.36 -3.68
CA ASP A 46 -6.65 -18.13 -2.70
C ASP A 46 -8.04 -17.52 -2.48
N ILE A 47 -8.15 -16.18 -2.35
CA ILE A 47 -9.43 -15.47 -2.27
C ILE A 47 -10.29 -15.80 -3.50
N LYS A 48 -9.72 -15.72 -4.71
CA LYS A 48 -10.45 -16.05 -5.95
C LYS A 48 -10.94 -17.50 -5.97
N LYS A 49 -10.16 -18.43 -5.43
CA LYS A 49 -10.55 -19.85 -5.33
C LYS A 49 -11.69 -20.04 -4.33
N MET A 50 -11.56 -19.53 -3.10
CA MET A 50 -12.60 -19.68 -2.07
C MET A 50 -13.90 -18.97 -2.43
N ALA A 51 -13.82 -17.86 -3.16
CA ALA A 51 -15.00 -17.16 -3.67
C ALA A 51 -15.75 -17.99 -4.72
N LYS A 52 -15.05 -18.73 -5.60
CA LYS A 52 -15.67 -19.69 -6.52
C LYS A 52 -16.32 -20.87 -5.79
N ASP A 53 -15.71 -21.31 -4.70
CA ASP A 53 -16.23 -22.38 -3.85
C ASP A 53 -17.39 -21.90 -2.95
N GLY A 54 -17.77 -20.62 -3.01
CA GLY A 54 -18.88 -20.03 -2.26
C GLY A 54 -18.59 -19.81 -0.76
N GLN A 55 -17.34 -19.92 -0.32
CA GLN A 55 -16.94 -19.83 1.09
C GLN A 55 -16.73 -18.37 1.53
N MET A 56 -17.82 -17.64 1.70
CA MET A 56 -17.76 -16.18 1.86
C MET A 56 -17.15 -15.70 3.20
N ASP A 57 -17.29 -16.50 4.27
CA ASP A 57 -16.63 -16.21 5.55
C ASP A 57 -15.10 -16.30 5.44
N ALA A 58 -14.60 -17.30 4.71
CA ALA A 58 -13.17 -17.47 4.46
C ALA A 58 -12.61 -16.36 3.55
N VAL A 59 -13.39 -15.94 2.55
CA VAL A 59 -13.08 -14.79 1.68
C VAL A 59 -12.93 -13.51 2.51
N LYS A 60 -13.85 -13.23 3.43
CA LYS A 60 -13.78 -12.04 4.30
C LYS A 60 -12.55 -12.06 5.20
N ILE A 61 -12.20 -13.21 5.80
CA ILE A 61 -10.98 -13.34 6.62
C ILE A 61 -9.72 -13.09 5.79
N MET A 62 -9.65 -13.68 4.59
CA MET A 62 -8.48 -13.57 3.72
C MET A 62 -8.36 -12.19 3.08
N ALA A 63 -9.47 -11.50 2.85
CA ALA A 63 -9.46 -10.09 2.43
C ALA A 63 -8.85 -9.18 3.50
N LYS A 64 -9.13 -9.40 4.79
CA LYS A 64 -8.45 -8.69 5.89
C LYS A 64 -6.94 -8.94 5.89
N ASP A 65 -6.51 -10.19 5.63
CA ASP A 65 -5.09 -10.52 5.52
C ASP A 65 -4.43 -9.86 4.30
N LEU A 66 -5.16 -9.73 3.18
CA LEU A 66 -4.71 -9.02 1.99
C LEU A 66 -4.48 -7.52 2.27
N VAL A 67 -5.43 -6.84 2.92
CA VAL A 67 -5.29 -5.43 3.33
C VAL A 67 -4.06 -5.26 4.22
N ARG A 68 -3.92 -6.10 5.25
CA ARG A 68 -2.76 -6.09 6.16
C ARG A 68 -1.44 -6.30 5.40
N THR A 69 -1.41 -7.24 4.46
CA THR A 69 -0.22 -7.51 3.63
C THR A 69 0.16 -6.31 2.77
N ARG A 70 -0.81 -5.67 2.11
CA ARG A 70 -0.59 -4.43 1.33
C ARG A 70 -0.07 -3.29 2.20
N ARG A 71 -0.60 -3.14 3.41
CA ARG A 71 -0.14 -2.14 4.37
C ARG A 71 1.30 -2.40 4.80
N TYR A 72 1.68 -3.65 5.03
CA TYR A 72 3.09 -4.00 5.28
C TYR A 72 4.00 -3.68 4.10
N VAL A 73 3.58 -3.95 2.85
CA VAL A 73 4.33 -3.55 1.65
C VAL A 73 4.54 -2.03 1.61
N LYS A 74 3.48 -1.24 1.81
CA LYS A 74 3.56 0.23 1.92
C LYS A 74 4.52 0.66 3.05
N LYS A 75 4.40 0.06 4.23
CA LYS A 75 5.25 0.34 5.40
C LYS A 75 6.73 0.03 5.13
N PHE A 76 7.03 -1.06 4.41
CA PHE A 76 8.41 -1.37 3.99
C PHE A 76 8.97 -0.34 3.01
N MET A 77 8.14 0.18 2.08
CA MET A 77 8.56 1.26 1.18
C MET A 77 8.88 2.55 1.94
N LEU A 78 8.01 2.94 2.89
CA LEU A 78 8.19 4.12 3.72
C LEU A 78 9.46 3.98 4.60
N MET A 79 9.64 2.83 5.24
CA MET A 79 10.81 2.55 6.06
C MET A 79 12.11 2.56 5.25
N LYS A 80 12.09 2.06 4.00
CA LYS A 80 13.23 2.19 3.09
C LYS A 80 13.55 3.65 2.76
N ALA A 81 12.52 4.47 2.47
CA ALA A 81 12.70 5.89 2.22
C ALA A 81 13.33 6.61 3.42
N ASN A 82 12.88 6.28 4.63
CA ASN A 82 13.45 6.83 5.88
C ASN A 82 14.92 6.44 6.05
N ILE A 83 15.27 5.17 5.82
CA ILE A 83 16.68 4.72 5.88
C ILE A 83 17.52 5.42 4.80
N GLN A 84 16.98 5.64 3.60
CA GLN A 84 17.64 6.41 2.54
C GLN A 84 17.90 7.85 2.97
N ALA A 85 16.93 8.52 3.60
CA ALA A 85 17.09 9.87 4.14
C ALA A 85 18.20 9.92 5.21
N VAL A 86 18.20 8.99 6.16
CA VAL A 86 19.27 8.89 7.18
C VAL A 86 20.63 8.60 6.54
N SER A 87 20.69 7.76 5.51
CA SER A 87 21.90 7.48 4.73
C SER A 87 22.45 8.76 4.07
N LEU A 88 21.57 9.58 3.48
CA LEU A 88 21.96 10.87 2.91
C LEU A 88 22.48 11.83 3.99
N LYS A 89 21.82 11.88 5.17
CA LYS A 89 22.31 12.66 6.31
C LYS A 89 23.71 12.23 6.75
N ILE A 90 23.99 10.93 6.85
CA ILE A 90 25.32 10.40 7.17
C ILE A 90 26.35 10.81 6.11
N GLN A 91 25.99 10.79 4.83
CA GLN A 91 26.86 11.25 3.75
C GLN A 91 27.19 12.75 3.89
N THR A 92 26.20 13.58 4.22
CA THR A 92 26.38 15.00 4.52
C THR A 92 27.31 15.21 5.71
N LEU A 93 27.09 14.51 6.82
CA LEU A 93 27.95 14.56 8.01
C LEU A 93 29.39 14.16 7.70
N ARG A 94 29.61 13.18 6.81
CA ARG A 94 30.95 12.80 6.36
C ARG A 94 31.62 13.93 5.59
N SER A 95 30.90 14.61 4.70
CA SER A 95 31.42 15.79 3.97
C SER A 95 31.77 16.92 4.93
N GLN A 96 30.89 17.21 5.89
CA GLN A 96 31.13 18.21 6.93
C GLN A 96 32.36 17.87 7.79
N ASN A 97 32.56 16.59 8.16
CA ASN A 97 33.74 16.16 8.91
C ASN A 97 35.03 16.40 8.11
N THR A 98 35.06 16.03 6.83
CA THR A 98 36.22 16.30 5.95
C THR A 98 36.50 17.80 5.83
N MET A 99 35.45 18.61 5.69
CA MET A 99 35.57 20.07 5.66
C MET A 99 36.12 20.61 6.98
N ALA A 100 35.61 20.15 8.12
CA ALA A 100 36.11 20.55 9.44
C ALA A 100 37.57 20.14 9.65
N GLN A 101 38.00 18.97 9.16
CA GLN A 101 39.41 18.54 9.19
C GLN A 101 40.29 19.44 8.31
N ALA A 102 39.82 19.78 7.10
CA ALA A 102 40.52 20.70 6.21
C ALA A 102 40.63 22.10 6.84
N MET A 103 39.53 22.63 7.38
CA MET A 103 39.51 23.90 8.11
C MET A 103 40.44 23.86 9.32
N LYS A 104 40.50 22.76 10.08
CA LYS A 104 41.46 22.61 11.18
C LYS A 104 42.91 22.69 10.69
N GLY A 105 43.22 22.10 9.54
CA GLY A 105 44.53 22.22 8.89
C GLY A 105 44.85 23.66 8.47
N VAL A 106 43.88 24.32 7.83
CA VAL A 106 43.97 25.73 7.43
C VAL A 106 44.12 26.63 8.65
N THR A 107 43.29 26.50 9.68
CA THR A 107 43.39 27.24 10.94
C THR A 107 44.72 27.00 11.65
N LYS A 108 45.29 25.79 11.59
CA LYS A 108 46.62 25.53 12.17
C LYS A 108 47.73 26.25 11.40
N ALA A 109 47.66 26.26 10.07
CA ALA A 109 48.56 27.06 9.23
C ALA A 109 48.35 28.57 9.46
N MET A 110 47.10 28.99 9.59
CA MET A 110 46.69 30.37 9.85
C MET A 110 47.06 30.79 11.27
N GLN A 111 47.04 29.92 12.28
CA GLN A 111 47.54 30.19 13.64
C GLN A 111 49.06 30.35 13.65
N ASN A 112 49.78 29.53 12.88
CA ASN A 112 51.23 29.71 12.71
C ASN A 112 51.54 31.04 12.01
N MET A 113 50.70 31.46 11.07
CA MET A 113 50.79 32.76 10.39
C MET A 113 50.29 33.93 11.27
N ASN A 114 49.27 33.73 12.10
CA ASN A 114 48.65 34.73 12.97
C ASN A 114 49.46 34.93 14.26
N LYS A 115 50.30 33.97 14.66
CA LYS A 115 51.39 34.24 15.62
C LYS A 115 52.34 35.32 15.11
N GLN A 116 52.30 35.63 13.82
CA GLN A 116 53.06 36.71 13.20
C GLN A 116 52.19 37.95 12.86
N LEU A 117 50.84 37.87 12.82
CA LEU A 117 49.92 38.99 12.53
C LEU A 117 48.52 38.81 13.21
N ASN A 118 47.96 39.89 13.80
CA ASN A 118 46.88 39.94 14.83
C ASN A 118 45.50 39.27 14.55
N LEU A 119 44.75 39.02 15.66
CA LEU A 119 43.71 38.00 15.91
C LEU A 119 42.24 38.50 16.14
N PRO A 120 41.46 39.00 15.15
CA PRO A 120 40.00 39.26 15.33
C PRO A 120 39.04 38.39 14.48
N GLN A 121 39.49 37.73 13.41
CA GLN A 121 38.57 37.13 12.41
C GLN A 121 38.11 35.69 12.75
N ILE A 122 38.80 34.98 13.65
CA ILE A 122 38.51 33.58 14.00
C ILE A 122 37.23 33.44 14.84
N GLN A 123 36.92 34.40 15.72
CA GLN A 123 35.70 34.37 16.55
C GLN A 123 34.42 34.46 15.70
N LYS A 124 34.48 35.19 14.57
CA LYS A 124 33.32 35.40 13.69
C LYS A 124 32.93 34.13 12.93
N ILE A 125 33.90 33.30 12.55
CA ILE A 125 33.67 32.02 11.86
C ILE A 125 33.02 31.01 12.81
N LEU A 126 33.40 31.02 14.10
CA LEU A 126 32.83 30.11 15.09
C LEU A 126 31.36 30.47 15.40
N GLN A 127 31.05 31.76 15.52
CA GLN A 127 29.67 32.24 15.70
C GLN A 127 28.78 31.97 14.49
N GLU A 128 29.30 32.13 13.27
CA GLU A 128 28.52 31.84 12.05
C GLU A 128 28.26 30.33 11.90
N PHE A 129 29.19 29.48 12.36
CA PHE A 129 29.01 28.03 12.36
C PHE A 129 27.92 27.57 13.35
N GLU A 130 27.92 28.08 14.59
CA GLU A 130 26.85 27.79 15.57
C GLU A 130 25.48 28.20 15.03
N LYS A 131 25.38 29.40 14.44
CA LYS A 131 24.14 29.91 13.86
C LYS A 131 23.63 29.05 12.70
N GLN A 132 24.52 28.53 11.84
CA GLN A 132 24.13 27.65 10.73
C GLN A 132 23.75 26.25 11.20
N SER A 133 24.34 25.76 12.30
CA SER A 133 23.99 24.47 12.89
C SER A 133 22.58 24.49 13.49
N GLU A 134 22.21 25.54 14.23
CA GLU A 134 20.85 25.70 14.78
C GLU A 134 19.78 25.76 13.69
N ILE A 135 20.07 26.44 12.56
CA ILE A 135 19.14 26.51 11.41
C ILE A 135 18.93 25.12 10.79
N MET A 136 19.96 24.27 10.81
CA MET A 136 19.86 22.90 10.28
C MET A 136 19.01 22.01 11.19
N ASP A 137 19.18 22.12 12.51
CA ASP A 137 18.41 21.34 13.49
C ASP A 137 16.91 21.71 13.44
N MET A 138 16.58 23.00 13.33
CA MET A 138 15.19 23.47 13.16
C MET A 138 14.54 22.97 11.86
N LYS A 139 15.30 22.84 10.77
CA LYS A 139 14.79 22.25 9.51
C LYS A 139 14.47 20.77 9.64
N GLU A 140 15.16 20.08 10.53
CA GLU A 140 14.95 18.65 10.77
C GLU A 140 13.71 18.38 11.62
N GLU A 141 13.43 19.25 12.59
CA GLU A 141 12.22 19.20 13.41
C GLU A 141 10.96 19.40 12.57
N ILE A 142 10.96 20.39 11.67
CA ILE A 142 9.85 20.64 10.72
C ILE A 142 9.63 19.46 9.76
N MET A 143 10.70 18.73 9.40
CA MET A 143 10.59 17.57 8.51
C MET A 143 10.06 16.33 9.22
N ASN A 144 10.32 16.16 10.52
CA ASN A 144 9.75 15.06 11.31
C ASN A 144 8.26 15.27 11.59
N ASP A 145 7.83 16.49 11.92
CA ASP A 145 6.41 16.81 12.14
C ASP A 145 5.56 16.57 10.87
N ALA A 146 6.10 16.87 9.68
CA ALA A 146 5.41 16.63 8.42
C ALA A 146 5.33 15.13 8.03
N ILE A 147 6.14 14.26 8.64
CA ILE A 147 6.13 12.81 8.40
C ILE A 147 5.15 12.10 9.36
N ASP A 148 5.01 12.59 10.59
CA ASP A 148 4.06 12.04 11.57
C ASP A 148 2.60 12.35 11.19
N ASP A 149 2.30 13.52 10.63
CA ASP A 149 0.96 13.92 10.16
C ASP A 149 0.48 13.10 8.94
N ALA A 150 1.40 12.46 8.21
CA ALA A 150 1.09 11.63 7.04
C ALA A 150 0.90 10.12 7.39
N MET A 151 1.07 9.74 8.66
CA MET A 151 0.99 8.34 9.13
C MET A 151 -0.29 8.01 9.91
N GLU A 152 -1.21 8.96 10.07
CA GLU A 152 -2.53 8.72 10.66
C GLU A 152 -3.44 8.01 9.64
N ASP A 153 -3.28 6.69 9.56
CA ASP A 153 -4.04 5.82 8.65
C ASP A 153 -4.99 4.93 9.48
N GLU A 154 -6.15 5.49 9.83
CA GLU A 154 -7.34 4.79 10.33
C GLU A 154 -8.22 4.38 9.14
N GLY A 155 -8.43 3.06 8.94
CA GLY A 155 -9.35 2.58 7.90
C GLY A 155 -9.38 1.07 7.61
N ASP A 156 -8.91 0.21 8.51
CA ASP A 156 -8.71 -1.23 8.21
C ASP A 156 -10.00 -2.00 7.87
N GLU A 157 -11.18 -1.59 8.36
CA GLU A 157 -12.43 -2.33 8.10
C GLU A 157 -13.09 -1.98 6.77
N GLU A 158 -13.17 -0.69 6.43
CA GLU A 158 -13.81 -0.22 5.19
C GLU A 158 -13.04 -0.67 3.93
N GLU A 159 -11.70 -0.62 3.97
CA GLU A 159 -10.88 -1.11 2.86
C GLU A 159 -11.07 -2.62 2.62
N SER A 160 -11.30 -3.39 3.68
CA SER A 160 -11.46 -4.85 3.57
C SER A 160 -12.76 -5.25 2.88
N ASP A 161 -13.88 -4.60 3.22
CA ASP A 161 -15.17 -4.86 2.60
C ASP A 161 -15.19 -4.39 1.13
N GLN A 162 -14.51 -3.29 0.80
CA GLN A 162 -14.33 -2.84 -0.59
C GLN A 162 -13.55 -3.86 -1.43
N ILE A 163 -12.48 -4.45 -0.89
CA ILE A 163 -11.71 -5.49 -1.59
C ILE A 163 -12.56 -6.74 -1.85
N VAL A 164 -13.39 -7.16 -0.88
CA VAL A 164 -14.30 -8.30 -1.08
C VAL A 164 -15.26 -8.00 -2.24
N SER A 165 -15.90 -6.82 -2.25
CA SER A 165 -16.79 -6.41 -3.35
C SER A 165 -16.07 -6.44 -4.70
N GLN A 166 -14.87 -5.86 -4.77
CA GLN A 166 -14.08 -5.81 -6.01
C GLN A 166 -13.73 -7.21 -6.54
N VAL A 167 -13.37 -8.16 -5.67
CA VAL A 167 -13.06 -9.53 -6.11
C VAL A 167 -14.31 -10.26 -6.59
N LEU A 168 -15.46 -10.01 -5.96
CA LEU A 168 -16.75 -10.57 -6.39
C LEU A 168 -17.18 -10.01 -7.76
N ASP A 169 -17.00 -8.71 -7.97
CA ASP A 169 -17.28 -8.07 -9.27
C ASP A 169 -16.36 -8.62 -10.37
N GLU A 170 -15.06 -8.75 -10.09
CA GLU A 170 -14.10 -9.36 -11.03
C GLU A 170 -14.49 -10.80 -11.39
N LEU A 171 -14.93 -11.59 -10.41
CA LEU A 171 -15.36 -12.98 -10.63
C LEU A 171 -16.69 -13.06 -11.40
N GLY A 172 -17.65 -12.18 -11.08
CA GLY A 172 -18.93 -12.09 -11.78
C GLY A 172 -18.76 -11.73 -13.26
N LEU A 173 -17.85 -10.79 -13.56
CA LEU A 173 -17.49 -10.44 -14.93
C LEU A 173 -16.77 -11.60 -15.64
N GLN A 174 -15.80 -12.27 -15.00
CA GLN A 174 -15.10 -13.43 -15.60
C GLN A 174 -16.04 -14.60 -15.91
N LEU A 175 -16.98 -14.90 -15.01
CA LEU A 175 -17.99 -15.95 -15.23
C LEU A 175 -18.91 -15.60 -16.39
N ASN A 176 -19.38 -14.35 -16.46
CA ASN A 176 -20.26 -13.89 -17.53
C ASN A 176 -19.55 -13.86 -18.89
N ASP A 177 -18.26 -13.52 -18.93
CA ASP A 177 -17.43 -13.55 -20.14
C ASP A 177 -17.20 -14.99 -20.64
N GLN A 178 -16.96 -15.93 -19.71
CA GLN A 178 -16.88 -17.36 -20.04
C GLN A 178 -18.22 -17.93 -20.51
N LEU A 179 -19.34 -17.50 -19.93
CA LEU A 179 -20.68 -17.97 -20.32
C LEU A 179 -21.14 -17.37 -21.66
N SER A 180 -20.80 -16.11 -21.94
CA SER A 180 -21.07 -15.41 -23.19
C SER A 180 -20.24 -15.98 -24.36
N GLY A 181 -19.03 -16.46 -24.09
CA GLY A 181 -18.16 -17.11 -25.08
C GLY A 181 -18.53 -18.56 -25.44
N LEU A 182 -19.46 -19.19 -24.73
CA LEU A 182 -19.95 -20.52 -25.09
C LEU A 182 -20.93 -20.39 -26.27
N PRO A 183 -20.80 -21.20 -27.34
CA PRO A 183 -21.78 -21.19 -28.42
C PRO A 183 -23.15 -21.56 -27.82
N GLN A 184 -24.11 -20.63 -27.87
CA GLN A 184 -25.49 -20.93 -27.53
C GLN A 184 -25.90 -22.11 -28.42
N ALA A 185 -26.23 -23.24 -27.80
CA ALA A 185 -26.76 -24.38 -28.50
C ALA A 185 -28.14 -23.99 -29.06
N SER A 186 -28.15 -23.44 -30.27
CA SER A 186 -29.32 -23.30 -31.13
C SER A 186 -29.74 -24.69 -31.63
N GLY A 187 -30.04 -25.59 -30.69
CA GLY A 187 -30.63 -26.89 -30.95
C GLY A 187 -32.14 -26.74 -30.98
N SER A 188 -32.69 -26.48 -32.15
CA SER A 188 -34.13 -26.60 -32.39
C SER A 188 -34.54 -28.06 -32.13
N LEU A 189 -35.12 -28.34 -30.96
CA LEU A 189 -35.88 -29.57 -30.74
C LEU A 189 -37.22 -29.41 -31.44
N SER A 190 -37.25 -29.73 -32.74
CA SER A 190 -38.46 -29.91 -33.51
C SER A 190 -39.21 -31.13 -32.99
N ILE A 191 -40.25 -30.89 -32.19
CA ILE A 191 -41.22 -31.91 -31.80
C ILE A 191 -42.04 -32.25 -33.06
N ALA A 192 -41.80 -33.45 -33.58
CA ALA A 192 -42.52 -34.00 -34.72
C ALA A 192 -43.98 -34.32 -34.35
N SER A 193 -44.89 -33.69 -35.09
CA SER A 193 -46.35 -33.88 -35.04
C SER A 193 -46.76 -35.34 -35.28
N SER A 194 -47.59 -35.88 -34.39
CA SER A 194 -48.53 -36.96 -34.72
C SER A 194 -49.97 -36.45 -34.53
N LYS A 195 -50.68 -36.32 -35.65
CA LYS A 195 -52.12 -36.02 -35.73
C LYS A 195 -52.93 -37.30 -35.51
N GLN A 196 -54.02 -37.23 -34.74
CA GLN A 196 -55.38 -37.61 -35.16
C GLN A 196 -56.43 -37.16 -34.10
N PRO A 197 -57.72 -37.04 -34.46
CA PRO A 197 -58.53 -35.87 -34.10
C PRO A 197 -59.79 -36.22 -33.30
N VAL A 198 -60.39 -35.23 -32.61
CA VAL A 198 -61.85 -35.17 -32.44
C VAL A 198 -62.32 -33.74 -32.17
N ALA A 199 -63.25 -33.31 -33.05
CA ALA A 199 -64.37 -32.39 -32.86
C ALA A 199 -64.16 -30.94 -32.37
N ALA A 200 -64.27 -30.04 -33.35
CA ALA A 200 -64.72 -28.63 -33.29
C ALA A 200 -66.14 -28.52 -32.69
N ALA A 201 -66.73 -27.40 -32.25
CA ALA A 201 -66.52 -25.94 -32.21
C ALA A 201 -67.46 -25.43 -31.07
N ALA A 202 -67.54 -24.20 -30.56
CA ALA A 202 -67.17 -22.85 -30.96
C ALA A 202 -67.13 -22.02 -29.65
N GLY A 203 -66.25 -21.05 -29.48
CA GLY A 203 -66.57 -19.67 -29.88
C GLY A 203 -65.40 -18.74 -29.55
N ALA A 204 -65.13 -17.85 -30.50
CA ALA A 204 -64.00 -16.95 -30.58
C ALA A 204 -64.09 -15.76 -29.60
N SER A 205 -62.95 -15.25 -29.12
CA SER A 205 -62.42 -13.92 -29.50
C SER A 205 -61.21 -13.51 -28.65
N ASP A 206 -60.31 -12.83 -29.34
CA ASP A 206 -59.20 -11.96 -28.94
C ASP A 206 -58.91 -11.66 -27.46
N GLY A 207 -57.61 -11.74 -27.15
CA GLY A 207 -56.83 -10.55 -26.77
C GLY A 207 -57.13 -9.84 -25.44
N ASP A 208 -56.11 -9.84 -24.57
CA ASP A 208 -55.88 -8.84 -23.51
C ASP A 208 -56.78 -8.94 -22.27
N GLY A 209 -56.29 -9.60 -21.20
CA GLY A 209 -57.10 -9.75 -19.98
C GLY A 209 -56.43 -10.29 -18.72
N ASN A 210 -55.10 -10.25 -18.58
CA ASN A 210 -54.40 -10.92 -17.46
C ASN A 210 -53.77 -9.97 -16.41
N LEU A 211 -54.15 -8.69 -16.36
CA LEU A 211 -53.66 -7.75 -15.32
C LEU A 211 -54.65 -7.52 -14.17
N ALA A 212 -55.96 -7.67 -14.39
CA ALA A 212 -56.97 -7.38 -13.37
C ALA A 212 -57.00 -8.42 -12.22
N ASP A 213 -56.71 -9.69 -12.51
CA ASP A 213 -56.66 -10.75 -11.49
C ASP A 213 -55.41 -10.66 -10.61
N ALA A 214 -54.29 -10.20 -11.18
CA ALA A 214 -53.03 -10.02 -10.42
C ALA A 214 -53.11 -8.82 -9.45
N ASP A 215 -53.79 -7.74 -9.85
CA ASP A 215 -54.00 -6.57 -8.99
C ASP A 215 -54.97 -6.86 -7.83
N ALA A 216 -55.96 -7.73 -8.04
CA ALA A 216 -56.89 -8.16 -6.99
C ALA A 216 -56.19 -8.96 -5.88
N ASP A 217 -55.28 -9.88 -6.26
CA ASP A 217 -54.50 -10.69 -5.31
C ASP A 217 -53.47 -9.86 -4.52
N LEU A 218 -52.90 -8.81 -5.13
CA LEU A 218 -51.97 -7.90 -4.47
C LEU A 218 -52.68 -6.96 -3.48
N GLN A 219 -53.90 -6.50 -3.79
CA GLN A 219 -54.70 -5.68 -2.88
C GLN A 219 -55.15 -6.46 -1.64
N ALA A 220 -55.55 -7.72 -1.78
CA ALA A 220 -55.91 -8.58 -0.66
C ALA A 220 -54.72 -8.82 0.30
N ARG A 221 -53.49 -8.92 -0.25
CA ARG A 221 -52.26 -9.04 0.56
C ARG A 221 -51.91 -7.76 1.30
N LEU A 222 -52.14 -6.59 0.68
CA LEU A 222 -51.91 -5.28 1.31
C LEU A 222 -52.89 -4.99 2.45
N GLU A 223 -54.15 -5.40 2.34
CA GLU A 223 -55.13 -5.21 3.41
C GLU A 223 -54.84 -6.09 4.64
N ASN A 224 -54.34 -7.31 4.44
CA ASN A 224 -53.92 -8.18 5.54
C ASN A 224 -52.70 -7.63 6.29
N LEU A 225 -51.76 -6.98 5.58
CA LEU A 225 -50.57 -6.39 6.20
C LEU A 225 -50.86 -5.08 6.96
N ARG A 226 -52.00 -4.45 6.68
CA ARG A 226 -52.44 -3.19 7.32
C ARG A 226 -53.31 -3.42 8.55
N ARG A 227 -53.66 -4.68 8.84
CA ARG A 227 -54.49 -5.11 9.98
C ARG A 227 -53.70 -5.72 11.14
N GLU A 228 -52.39 -5.96 10.95
CA GLU A 228 -51.42 -6.19 12.03
C GLU A 228 -50.79 -4.86 12.47
#